data_AF-A0A919ASM9-F1
#
_entry.id   AF-A0A919ASM9-F1
#
_cell.length_a   1.000
_cell.length_b   1.000
_cell.length_c   1.000
_cell.angle_alpha   90.00
_cell.angle_beta   90.00
_cell.angle_gamma   90.00
#
_symmetry.space_group_name_H-M   'P 1'
#
loop_
_entity.id
_entity.type
_entity.pdbx_description
1 polymer ?
#
loop_
_entity_poly.entity_id
_entity_poly.type
_entity_poly.pdbx_seq_one_letter_code
_entity_poly.pdbx_strand_id
1 'polypeptide(L)' 'MSNTKPTNRSAIGMAILIFGLTAYAFAAAAIGELFGESGLTIQTLYYSFAGIIWIFPVKKLLVWIEEGHKKRDE' A
#
# COMPACT_ATOMS: atom_id res chain seq x y z
N MET A 1 -22.16 25.23 1.18
CA MET A 1 -20.81 25.04 0.60
C MET A 1 -19.92 24.37 1.63
N SER A 2 -19.74 23.05 1.55
CA SER A 2 -18.79 22.32 2.42
C SER A 2 -17.37 22.64 1.96
N ASN A 3 -16.66 23.46 2.74
CA ASN A 3 -15.28 23.82 2.49
C ASN A 3 -14.39 22.64 2.93
N THR A 4 -14.25 21.64 2.06
CA THR A 4 -13.29 20.55 2.18
C THR A 4 -11.89 21.12 2.02
N LYS A 5 -11.36 21.76 3.07
CA LYS A 5 -9.94 22.12 3.11
C LYS A 5 -9.14 20.83 3.00
N PRO A 6 -8.34 20.63 1.93
CA PRO A 6 -7.49 19.45 1.83
C PRO A 6 -6.54 19.46 3.03
N THR A 7 -6.69 18.48 3.92
CA THR A 7 -5.77 18.28 5.03
C THR A 7 -4.44 17.80 4.43
N ASN A 8 -3.34 18.49 4.70
CA ASN A 8 -2.00 18.09 4.23
C ASN A 8 -1.69 16.61 4.54
N ARG A 9 -2.27 16.05 5.61
CA ARG A 9 -2.12 14.63 6.00
C ARG A 9 -2.79 13.64 5.04
N SER A 10 -3.92 13.98 4.41
CA SER A 10 -4.54 13.06 3.43
C SER A 10 -3.72 12.98 2.15
N ALA A 11 -3.16 14.11 1.71
CA ALA A 11 -2.24 14.16 0.56
C ALA A 11 -0.94 13.40 0.84
N ILE A 12 -0.37 13.56 2.04
CA ILE A 12 0.83 12.81 2.46
C ILE A 12 0.54 11.30 2.54
N GLY A 13 -0.60 10.91 3.14
CA GLY A 13 -0.99 9.50 3.21
C GLY A 13 -1.16 8.86 1.84
N MET A 14 -1.79 9.57 0.90
CA MET A 14 -1.92 9.15 -0.50
C MET A 14 -0.54 9.02 -1.17
N ALA A 15 0.37 9.97 -0.97
CA ALA A 15 1.71 9.90 -1.52
C ALA A 15 2.48 8.69 -0.97
N ILE A 16 2.44 8.45 0.35
CA ILE A 16 3.07 7.28 0.98
C ILE A 16 2.48 5.99 0.41
N LEU A 17 1.15 5.92 0.23
CA LEU A 17 0.50 4.76 -0.39
C LEU A 17 1.03 4.50 -1.80
N ILE A 18 1.10 5.53 -2.64
CA ILE A 18 1.55 5.40 -4.03
C ILE A 18 3.02 5.00 -4.08
N PHE A 19 3.91 5.70 -3.36
CA PHE A 19 5.34 5.40 -3.36
C PHE A 19 5.63 4.04 -2.72
N GLY A 20 4.97 3.72 -1.61
CA GLY A 20 5.10 2.42 -0.95
C GLY A 20 4.64 1.27 -1.85
N LEU A 21 3.46 1.40 -2.48
CA LEU A 21 2.93 0.39 -3.39
C LEU A 21 3.84 0.21 -4.61
N THR A 22 4.35 1.31 -5.16
CA THR A 22 5.27 1.28 -6.30
C THR A 22 6.56 0.55 -5.92
N ALA A 23 7.21 0.95 -4.83
CA ALA A 23 8.43 0.30 -4.34
C ALA A 23 8.22 -1.19 -4.04
N TYR A 24 7.08 -1.54 -3.45
CA TYR A 24 6.74 -2.92 -3.17
C TYR A 24 6.50 -3.74 -4.42
N ALA A 25 5.78 -3.20 -5.42
CA ALA A 25 5.56 -3.89 -6.69
C ALA A 25 6.89 -4.19 -7.38
N PHE A 26 7.83 -3.24 -7.38
CA PHE A 26 9.18 -3.47 -7.91
C PHE A 26 9.94 -4.54 -7.12
N ALA A 27 9.89 -4.49 -5.79
CA ALA A 27 10.53 -5.50 -4.95
C ALA A 27 9.94 -6.90 -5.19
N ALA A 28 8.61 -7.00 -5.26
CA ALA A 28 7.90 -8.24 -5.52
C ALA A 28 8.19 -8.78 -6.93
N ALA A 29 8.26 -7.91 -7.95
CA ALA A 29 8.64 -8.30 -9.30
C ALA A 29 10.09 -8.81 -9.36
N ALA A 30 11.04 -8.10 -8.74
CA ALA A 30 12.44 -8.51 -8.70
C ALA A 30 12.63 -9.86 -7.99
N ILE A 31 11.91 -10.09 -6.88
CA ILE A 31 11.93 -11.38 -6.20
C ILE A 31 11.23 -12.45 -7.05
N GLY A 32 10.11 -12.13 -7.68
CA GLY A 32 9.36 -13.04 -8.56
C GLY A 32 10.17 -13.51 -9.76
N GLU A 33 11.05 -12.66 -10.30
CA GLU A 33 11.95 -13.00 -11.42
C GLU A 33 13.01 -14.04 -11.02
N LEU A 34 13.47 -14.05 -9.76
CA LEU A 34 14.36 -15.09 -9.23
C LEU A 34 13.71 -16.48 -9.27
N PHE A 35 12.38 -16.54 -9.29
CA PHE A 35 11.61 -17.78 -9.39
C PHE A 35 11.22 -18.13 -10.84
N GLY A 36 11.76 -17.45 -11.85
CA GLY A 36 11.36 -17.59 -13.26
C GLY A 36 11.41 -19.01 -13.83
N GLU A 37 12.28 -19.88 -13.32
CA GLU A 37 12.38 -21.28 -13.77
C GLU A 37 11.45 -22.26 -13.00
N SER A 38 10.83 -21.80 -11.91
CA SER A 38 10.06 -22.66 -10.99
C SER A 38 8.63 -22.99 -11.47
N GLY A 39 8.23 -22.44 -12.61
CA GLY A 39 6.94 -22.73 -13.25
C GLY A 39 5.77 -21.84 -12.77
N LEU A 40 4.73 -21.77 -13.61
CA LEU A 40 3.63 -20.82 -13.48
C LEU A 40 2.83 -20.96 -12.16
N THR A 41 2.78 -22.17 -11.59
CA THR A 41 2.07 -22.44 -10.33
C THR A 41 2.72 -21.76 -9.14
N ILE A 42 4.05 -21.86 -9.02
CA ILE A 42 4.80 -21.26 -7.90
C ILE A 42 4.74 -19.73 -8.01
N GLN A 43 4.85 -19.21 -9.22
CA GLN A 43 4.74 -17.78 -9.48
C GLN A 43 3.35 -17.22 -9.12
N THR A 44 2.27 -17.93 -9.49
CA THR A 44 0.90 -17.54 -9.14
C THR A 44 0.68 -17.53 -7.63
N LEU A 45 1.18 -18.56 -6.95
CA LEU A 45 1.07 -18.68 -5.50
C LEU A 45 1.85 -17.57 -4.79
N TYR A 46 3.07 -17.28 -5.25
CA TYR A 46 3.91 -16.21 -4.75
C TYR A 46 3.22 -14.85 -4.87
N TYR A 47 2.73 -14.48 -6.06
CA TYR A 47 2.06 -13.18 -6.26
C TYR A 47 0.75 -13.06 -5.46
N SER A 48 0.04 -14.17 -5.27
CA SER A 48 -1.18 -14.19 -4.43
C SER A 48 -0.84 -13.88 -2.98
N PHE A 49 0.19 -14.53 -2.42
CA PHE A 49 0.63 -14.25 -1.05
C PHE A 49 1.25 -12.86 -0.91
N ALA A 50 2.04 -12.40 -1.88
CA ALA A 50 2.59 -11.04 -1.90
C ALA A 50 1.46 -10.00 -1.81
N GLY A 51 0.40 -10.14 -2.63
CA GLY A 51 -0.77 -9.27 -2.55
C GLY A 51 -1.45 -9.28 -1.18
N ILE A 52 -1.61 -10.46 -0.55
CA ILE A 52 -2.23 -10.59 0.78
C ILE A 52 -1.37 -9.94 1.87
N ILE A 53 -0.06 -10.18 1.84
CA ILE A 53 0.89 -9.58 2.81
C ILE A 53 0.85 -8.06 2.73
N TRP A 54 0.65 -7.49 1.53
CA TRP A 54 0.55 -6.06 1.32
C TRP A 54 -0.68 -5.39 1.97
N ILE A 55 -1.70 -6.16 2.36
CA ILE A 55 -2.89 -5.59 3.03
C ILE A 55 -2.53 -4.98 4.40
N PHE A 56 -1.55 -5.56 5.11
CA PHE A 56 -1.10 -5.06 6.41
C PHE A 56 -0.60 -3.61 6.39
N PRO A 57 0.37 -3.23 5.53
CA PRO A 57 0.85 -1.86 5.46
C PRO A 57 -0.24 -0.89 5.01
N VAL A 58 -1.10 -1.28 4.06
CA VAL A 58 -2.23 -0.44 3.62
C VAL A 58 -3.17 -0.16 4.78
N LYS A 59 -3.56 -1.18 5.55
CA LYS A 59 -4.44 -1.02 6.71
C LYS A 59 -3.84 -0.08 7.76
N LYS A 60 -2.55 -0.23 8.10
CA LYS A 60 -1.88 0.67 9.05
C LYS A 60 -1.87 2.12 8.58
N LEU A 61 -1.63 2.34 7.29
CA LEU A 61 -1.57 3.68 6.72
C LEU A 61 -2.96 4.33 6.63
N LEU A 62 -4.00 3.55 6.30
CA LEU A 62 -5.38 4.03 6.32
C LEU A 62 -5.81 4.47 7.74
N VAL A 63 -5.52 3.66 8.76
CA VAL A 63 -5.81 4.02 10.16
C VAL A 63 -5.09 5.31 10.56
N TRP A 64 -3.84 5.48 10.16
CA TRP A 64 -3.10 6.73 10.43
C TRP A 64 -3.74 7.97 9.77
N ILE A 65 -4.26 7.83 8.55
CA ILE A 65 -4.98 8.90 7.86
C ILE A 65 -6.27 9.25 8.62
N GLU A 66 -7.02 8.24 9.06
CA GLU A 66 -8.27 8.40 9.83
C GLU A 66 -8.04 9.05 11.21
N GLU A 67 -6.99 8.63 11.94
CA GLU A 67 -6.60 9.25 13.22
C GLU A 67 -6.25 10.73 13.07
N GLY A 68 -5.63 11.11 11.95
CA GLY A 68 -5.35 12.49 11.62
C GLY A 68 -6.61 13.33 11.35
N HIS A 69 -7.70 12.70 10.93
CA HIS A 69 -9.01 13.34 10.77
C HIS A 69 -9.68 13.56 12.12
N LYS A 70 -9.74 12.52 12.97
CA LYS A 70 -10.45 12.56 14.26
C LYS A 70 -9.89 13.61 15.23
N LYS A 71 -8.56 13.82 15.26
CA LYS A 71 -7.89 14.83 16.11
C LYS A 71 -8.19 16.29 15.76
N ARG A 72 -8.86 16.60 14.64
CA ARG A 72 -9.23 17.98 14.25
C ARG A 72 -10.63 18.39 14.68
N ASP A 73 -11.46 17.43 15.08
CA ASP A 73 -12.87 17.63 15.42
C ASP A 73 -13.11 17.67 16.95
N GLU A 74 -12.06 17.42 17.74
CA GLU A 74 -11.97 17.62 19.21
C GLU A 74 -11.25 18.95 19.52
#